data_AF-A0AAV5SEQ3-F1
#
_entry.id   AF-A0AAV5SEQ3-F1
#
_cell.length_a   1.000
_cell.length_b   1.000
_cell.length_c   1.000
_cell.angle_alpha   90.00
_cell.angle_beta   90.00
_cell.angle_gamma   90.00
#
_symmetry.space_group_name_H-M   'P 1'
#
loop_
_entity.id
_entity.type
_entity.pdbx_description
1 polymer ?
#
loop_
_entity_poly.entity_id
_entity_poly.type
_entity_poly.pdbx_seq_one_letter_code
_entity_poly.pdbx_strand_id
1 'polypeptide(L)'
;IAYRLRENIIEIRVNDTCMMIYVNETSRFIYLSHGHKLHTLNTATMQFLQDLDAEGASVFFEIVGVRNGVITVRGNEKDGDYCYMTAKLPDQYFEIDESYEESENTTRANDDGNDARCSMQPLGLGDCQHNFYSKFIDDFKIKDVLGHGSYGIVFEAVNNYDGWTYAIKRISVKS
;
A
#
# COMPACT_ATOMS: atom_id res chain seq x y z
N ILE A 1 -21.89 -7.18 -13.48
CA ILE A 1 -21.89 -8.67 -13.41
C ILE A 1 -20.46 -9.14 -13.67
N ALA A 2 -19.98 -10.20 -13.00
CA ALA A 2 -18.63 -10.72 -13.19
C ALA A 2 -18.65 -12.19 -13.61
N TYR A 3 -17.73 -12.58 -14.50
CA TYR A 3 -17.57 -13.94 -15.01
C TYR A 3 -16.11 -14.36 -14.97
N ARG A 4 -15.87 -15.65 -14.67
CA ARG A 4 -14.55 -16.26 -14.85
C ARG A 4 -14.52 -16.90 -16.23
N LEU A 5 -13.74 -16.35 -17.14
CA LEU A 5 -13.67 -16.86 -18.52
C LEU A 5 -12.72 -18.05 -18.63
N ARG A 6 -11.55 -17.97 -17.97
CA ARG A 6 -10.50 -18.99 -17.91
C ARG A 6 -9.68 -18.83 -16.62
N GLU A 7 -8.72 -19.71 -16.39
CA GLU A 7 -7.72 -19.54 -15.34
C GLU A 7 -7.08 -18.14 -15.47
N ASN A 8 -7.18 -17.34 -14.41
CA ASN A 8 -6.63 -15.98 -14.28
C ASN A 8 -7.27 -14.90 -15.16
N ILE A 9 -8.42 -15.15 -15.81
CA ILE A 9 -9.15 -14.11 -16.56
C ILE A 9 -10.55 -13.93 -15.96
N ILE A 10 -10.78 -12.75 -15.38
CA ILE A 10 -12.06 -12.31 -14.86
C ILE A 10 -12.58 -11.16 -15.74
N GLU A 11 -13.77 -11.34 -16.31
CA GLU A 11 -14.48 -10.28 -17.03
C GLU A 11 -15.49 -9.63 -16.07
N ILE A 12 -15.37 -8.33 -15.86
CA ILE A 12 -16.34 -7.55 -15.10
C ILE A 12 -17.06 -6.61 -16.06
N ARG A 13 -18.37 -6.83 -16.23
CA ARG A 13 -19.24 -5.97 -17.03
C ARG A 13 -19.86 -4.90 -16.15
N VAL A 14 -19.66 -3.67 -16.58
CA VAL A 14 -20.03 -2.44 -15.90
C VAL A 14 -20.81 -1.61 -16.90
N ASN A 15 -21.98 -1.12 -16.50
CA ASN A 15 -22.85 -0.35 -17.38
C ASN A 15 -22.58 1.16 -17.30
N ASP A 16 -21.64 1.58 -16.44
CA ASP A 16 -21.32 2.97 -16.15
C ASP A 16 -19.89 3.31 -16.56
N THR A 17 -19.70 4.54 -17.01
CA THR A 17 -18.43 5.07 -17.53
C THR A 17 -17.53 5.66 -16.44
N CYS A 18 -18.06 5.89 -15.24
CA CYS A 18 -17.31 6.53 -14.14
C CYS A 18 -17.03 5.56 -12.98
N MET A 19 -16.49 4.38 -13.30
CA MET A 19 -16.12 3.38 -12.30
C MET A 19 -14.62 3.22 -12.23
N MET A 20 -14.08 3.23 -11.02
CA MET A 20 -12.65 3.05 -10.76
C MET A 20 -12.41 1.71 -10.11
N ILE A 21 -11.34 1.03 -10.50
CA ILE A 21 -11.03 -0.33 -10.07
C ILE A 21 -9.72 -0.31 -9.29
N TYR A 22 -9.72 -0.98 -8.15
CA TYR A 22 -8.51 -1.28 -7.39
C TYR A 22 -8.40 -2.78 -7.20
N VAL A 23 -7.21 -3.29 -7.53
CA VAL A 23 -6.82 -4.70 -7.39
C VAL A 23 -5.51 -4.77 -6.65
N ASN A 24 -5.43 -5.68 -5.69
CA ASN A 24 -4.18 -6.07 -5.05
C ASN A 24 -3.90 -7.53 -5.41
N GLU A 25 -2.71 -7.83 -5.94
CA GLU A 25 -2.30 -9.18 -6.35
C GLU A 25 -2.34 -10.20 -5.21
N THR A 26 -2.17 -9.75 -3.96
CA THR A 26 -2.19 -10.62 -2.79
C THR A 26 -3.58 -10.78 -2.19
N SER A 27 -4.59 -10.05 -2.68
CA SER A 27 -5.94 -10.09 -2.15
C SER A 27 -6.88 -10.79 -3.10
N ARG A 28 -7.79 -11.60 -2.55
CA ARG A 28 -8.91 -12.14 -3.34
C ARG A 28 -9.97 -11.10 -3.69
N PHE A 29 -9.87 -9.85 -3.23
CA PHE A 29 -10.89 -8.84 -3.43
C PHE A 29 -10.53 -7.88 -4.56
N ILE A 30 -11.51 -7.64 -5.43
CA ILE A 30 -11.49 -6.55 -6.41
C ILE A 30 -12.48 -5.50 -5.93
N TYR A 31 -12.01 -4.28 -5.74
CA TYR A 31 -12.83 -3.18 -5.29
C TYR A 31 -13.15 -2.27 -6.47
N LEU A 32 -14.42 -1.88 -6.59
CA LEU A 32 -14.87 -0.98 -7.63
C LEU A 32 -15.64 0.17 -6.99
N SER A 33 -15.17 1.40 -7.17
CA SER A 33 -15.87 2.58 -6.69
C SER A 33 -16.71 3.19 -7.79
N HIS A 34 -17.96 3.50 -7.47
CA HIS A 34 -18.90 4.19 -8.36
C HIS A 34 -19.69 5.22 -7.56
N GLY A 35 -19.39 6.51 -7.77
CA GLY A 35 -20.01 7.58 -6.99
C GLY A 35 -19.65 7.48 -5.50
N HIS A 36 -20.66 7.28 -4.65
CA HIS A 36 -20.51 7.07 -3.21
C HIS A 36 -20.55 5.59 -2.82
N LYS A 37 -20.58 4.67 -3.80
CA LYS A 37 -20.68 3.24 -3.54
C LYS A 37 -19.36 2.53 -3.77
N LEU A 38 -19.09 1.57 -2.90
CA LEU A 38 -18.02 0.61 -3.03
C LEU A 38 -18.62 -0.78 -3.30
N HIS A 39 -18.42 -1.26 -4.51
CA HIS A 39 -18.68 -2.64 -4.90
C HIS A 39 -17.44 -3.47 -4.61
N THR A 40 -17.62 -4.67 -4.07
CA THR A 40 -16.50 -5.58 -3.81
C THR A 40 -16.80 -6.96 -4.37
N LEU A 41 -15.97 -7.42 -5.30
CA LEU A 41 -16.03 -8.78 -5.84
C LEU A 41 -15.04 -9.65 -5.08
N ASN A 42 -15.54 -10.72 -4.45
CA ASN A 42 -14.71 -11.79 -3.95
C ASN A 42 -14.38 -12.74 -5.11
N THR A 43 -13.13 -12.75 -5.56
CA THR A 43 -12.68 -13.56 -6.70
C THR A 43 -12.60 -15.06 -6.40
N ALA A 44 -12.52 -15.45 -5.13
CA ALA A 44 -12.53 -16.86 -4.73
C ALA A 44 -13.93 -17.47 -4.90
N THR A 45 -14.97 -16.73 -4.51
CA THR A 45 -16.37 -17.17 -4.64
C THR A 45 -17.04 -16.69 -5.93
N MET A 46 -16.42 -15.76 -6.65
CA MET A 46 -16.99 -15.03 -7.79
C MET A 46 -18.31 -14.34 -7.48
N GLN A 47 -18.50 -13.93 -6.21
CA GLN A 47 -19.69 -13.23 -5.75
C GLN A 47 -19.37 -11.81 -5.32
N PHE A 48 -20.27 -10.89 -5.66
CA PHE A 48 -20.25 -9.56 -5.07
C PHE A 48 -20.71 -9.64 -3.62
N LEU A 49 -19.98 -8.96 -2.75
CA LEU A 49 -20.42 -8.69 -1.39
C LEU A 49 -21.51 -7.61 -1.41
N GLN A 50 -22.10 -7.33 -0.25
CA GLN A 50 -23.03 -6.22 -0.12
C GLN A 50 -22.33 -4.89 -0.49
N ASP A 51 -23.06 -4.00 -1.16
CA ASP A 51 -22.50 -2.70 -1.48
C ASP A 51 -22.33 -1.88 -0.19
N LEU A 52 -21.22 -1.13 -0.09
CA LEU A 52 -20.99 -0.19 1.01
C LEU A 52 -21.17 1.24 0.50
N ASP A 53 -21.85 2.06 1.30
CA ASP A 53 -22.03 3.49 1.04
C ASP A 53 -21.03 4.33 1.83
N ALA A 54 -20.45 5.35 1.18
CA ALA A 54 -19.63 6.36 1.82
C ALA A 54 -20.53 7.34 2.59
N GLU A 55 -20.45 7.33 3.91
CA GLU A 55 -21.01 8.42 4.69
C GLU A 55 -20.02 9.60 4.73
N GLY A 56 -20.49 10.80 4.38
CA GLY A 56 -19.73 12.04 4.53
C GLY A 56 -18.91 12.49 3.31
N ALA A 57 -18.62 11.60 2.36
CA ALA A 57 -17.96 11.95 1.10
C ALA A 57 -18.98 12.30 0.01
N SER A 58 -18.67 13.27 -0.85
CA SER A 58 -19.54 13.61 -1.98
C SER A 58 -19.37 12.63 -3.14
N VAL A 59 -18.12 12.24 -3.47
CA VAL A 59 -17.77 11.24 -4.50
C VAL A 59 -16.42 10.58 -4.18
N PHE A 60 -16.30 9.26 -4.40
CA PHE A 60 -15.02 8.55 -4.48
C PHE A 60 -14.39 8.71 -5.86
N PHE A 61 -13.15 9.18 -5.93
CA PHE A 61 -12.41 9.29 -7.20
C PHE A 61 -11.41 8.16 -7.40
N GLU A 62 -10.76 7.68 -6.35
CA GLU A 62 -9.70 6.70 -6.49
C GLU A 62 -9.54 5.91 -5.20
N ILE A 63 -9.45 4.59 -5.30
CA ILE A 63 -9.05 3.75 -4.16
C ILE A 63 -7.53 3.67 -4.19
N VAL A 64 -6.89 4.21 -3.16
CA VAL A 64 -5.43 4.21 -3.02
C VAL A 64 -4.96 2.85 -2.53
N GLY A 65 -5.70 2.26 -1.59
CA GLY A 65 -5.41 0.93 -1.11
C GLY A 65 -6.27 0.46 0.04
N VAL A 66 -6.18 -0.83 0.34
CA VAL A 66 -6.78 -1.48 1.51
C VAL A 66 -5.69 -2.17 2.29
N ARG A 67 -5.60 -1.90 3.59
CA ARG A 67 -4.59 -2.50 4.47
C ARG A 67 -5.15 -2.70 5.87
N ASN A 68 -5.04 -3.92 6.39
CA ASN A 68 -5.51 -4.31 7.73
C ASN A 68 -6.96 -3.84 7.99
N GLY A 69 -7.83 -4.03 6.98
CA GLY A 69 -9.22 -3.61 7.04
C GLY A 69 -9.48 -2.11 6.94
N VAL A 70 -8.47 -1.28 6.75
CA VAL A 70 -8.64 0.15 6.49
C VAL A 70 -8.54 0.41 5.00
N ILE A 71 -9.61 0.91 4.40
CA ILE A 71 -9.59 1.44 3.03
C ILE A 71 -9.14 2.90 3.06
N THR A 72 -8.24 3.26 2.15
CA THR A 72 -7.83 4.63 1.87
C THR A 72 -8.28 5.00 0.47
N VAL A 73 -8.97 6.12 0.35
CA VAL A 73 -9.49 6.64 -0.91
C VAL A 73 -9.10 8.10 -1.07
N ARG A 74 -9.03 8.54 -2.33
CA ARG A 74 -9.06 9.95 -2.68
C ARG A 74 -10.47 10.31 -3.11
N GLY A 75 -11.03 11.36 -2.53
CA GLY A 75 -12.37 11.84 -2.83
C GLY A 75 -12.45 13.36 -2.68
N ASN A 76 -13.65 13.90 -2.83
CA ASN A 76 -13.92 15.30 -2.49
C ASN A 76 -14.72 15.39 -1.20
N GLU A 77 -14.42 16.41 -0.40
CA GLU A 77 -15.32 16.85 0.66
C GLU A 77 -16.54 17.57 0.06
N LYS A 78 -17.48 17.99 0.91
CA LYS A 78 -18.68 18.72 0.47
C LYS A 78 -18.36 20.07 -0.19
N ASP A 79 -17.20 20.65 0.14
CA ASP A 79 -16.76 21.96 -0.35
C ASP A 79 -15.96 21.88 -1.66
N GLY A 80 -15.77 20.67 -2.22
CA GLY A 80 -15.13 20.45 -3.52
C GLY A 80 -13.62 20.27 -3.50
N ASP A 81 -12.98 20.41 -2.34
CA ASP A 81 -11.55 20.13 -2.17
C ASP A 81 -11.25 18.61 -2.16
N TYR A 82 -10.16 18.23 -2.84
CA TYR A 82 -9.67 16.86 -2.85
C TYR A 82 -8.98 16.52 -1.54
N CYS A 83 -9.39 15.42 -0.92
CA CYS A 83 -8.76 14.91 0.29
C CYS A 83 -8.51 13.39 0.21
N TYR A 84 -7.62 12.93 1.08
CA TYR A 84 -7.53 11.51 1.39
C TYR A 84 -8.45 11.21 2.56
N MET A 85 -9.23 10.15 2.43
CA MET A 85 -10.15 9.67 3.45
C MET A 85 -9.84 8.22 3.77
N THR A 86 -10.09 7.83 5.02
CA THR A 86 -9.92 6.46 5.46
C THR A 86 -11.15 5.97 6.20
N ALA A 87 -11.53 4.71 5.99
CA ALA A 87 -12.62 4.07 6.71
C ALA A 87 -12.25 2.63 7.06
N LYS A 88 -12.79 2.12 8.18
CA LYS A 88 -12.74 0.69 8.48
C LYS A 88 -13.76 -0.04 7.61
N LEU A 89 -13.30 -1.06 6.92
CA LEU A 89 -14.12 -2.02 6.21
C LEU A 89 -14.66 -3.08 7.18
N PRO A 90 -15.83 -3.67 6.92
CA PRO A 90 -16.28 -4.86 7.64
C PRO A 90 -15.35 -6.05 7.37
N ASP A 91 -15.23 -6.97 8.32
CA ASP A 91 -14.26 -8.09 8.32
C ASP A 91 -14.31 -8.95 7.04
N GLN A 92 -15.49 -9.09 6.44
CA GLN A 92 -15.68 -9.87 5.21
C GLN A 92 -15.14 -9.22 3.94
N TYR A 93 -14.69 -7.95 3.99
CA TYR A 93 -14.20 -7.18 2.83
C TYR A 93 -12.69 -7.11 2.73
N PHE A 94 -11.95 -7.75 3.63
CA PHE A 94 -10.49 -7.78 3.57
C PHE A 94 -9.96 -9.09 4.16
N GLU A 95 -8.67 -9.33 3.98
CA GLU A 95 -7.97 -10.43 4.61
C GLU A 95 -7.12 -9.86 5.74
N ILE A 96 -7.22 -10.48 6.91
CA ILE A 96 -6.31 -10.18 8.02
C ILE A 96 -5.01 -10.86 7.67
N ASP A 97 -3.96 -10.07 7.55
CA ASP A 97 -2.61 -10.60 7.43
C ASP A 97 -2.14 -10.96 8.85
N GLU A 98 -2.26 -12.24 9.21
CA GLU A 98 -1.92 -12.79 10.53
C GLU A 98 -0.42 -12.63 10.85
N SER A 99 0.42 -12.27 9.87
CA SER A 99 1.86 -12.03 10.09
C SER A 99 2.17 -10.80 10.94
N TYR A 100 1.21 -9.92 11.24
CA TYR A 100 1.46 -8.66 11.99
C TYR A 100 1.12 -8.69 13.48
N GLU A 101 0.33 -9.64 13.98
CA GLU A 101 -0.11 -9.59 15.39
C GLU A 101 0.99 -9.89 16.42
N GLU A 102 2.13 -10.42 15.99
CA GLU A 102 3.23 -10.78 16.91
C GLU A 102 4.11 -9.58 17.34
N SER A 103 3.91 -8.38 16.78
CA SER A 103 4.79 -7.22 17.03
C SER A 103 4.27 -6.17 18.04
N GLU A 104 3.01 -6.21 18.46
CA GLU A 104 2.43 -5.16 19.33
C GLU A 104 2.21 -5.55 20.80
N ASN A 105 2.58 -6.77 21.23
CA ASN A 105 2.30 -7.24 22.60
C ASN A 105 3.51 -7.44 23.54
N THR A 106 4.66 -6.83 23.26
CA THR A 106 5.77 -6.81 24.24
C THR A 106 6.33 -5.40 24.34
N THR A 107 5.85 -4.61 25.31
CA THR A 107 6.61 -3.78 26.26
C THR A 107 5.64 -2.86 27.02
N ARG A 108 5.08 -3.37 28.12
CA ARG A 108 4.58 -2.54 29.23
C ARG A 108 5.12 -3.12 30.53
N ALA A 109 6.38 -2.81 30.82
CA ALA A 109 6.92 -2.83 32.16
C ALA A 109 8.12 -1.86 32.21
N ASN A 110 7.94 -0.80 33.00
CA ASN A 110 8.94 -0.04 33.78
C ASN A 110 10.20 0.46 33.05
N ASP A 111 10.39 1.77 32.93
CA ASP A 111 11.56 2.42 33.55
C ASP A 111 11.40 3.94 33.67
N ASP A 112 12.00 4.46 34.73
CA ASP A 112 11.93 5.80 35.26
C ASP A 112 12.68 6.84 34.40
N GLY A 113 12.26 8.10 34.52
CA GLY A 113 12.78 9.21 33.73
C GLY A 113 14.26 9.52 33.96
N ASN A 114 14.92 9.99 32.92
CA ASN A 114 15.83 11.12 33.01
C ASN A 114 16.06 11.80 31.66
N ASP A 115 16.14 13.13 31.72
CA ASP A 115 16.36 14.09 30.66
C ASP A 115 17.81 14.04 30.15
N ALA A 116 18.02 14.02 28.82
CA ALA A 116 19.24 14.49 28.16
C ALA A 116 19.04 14.66 26.65
N ARG A 117 19.18 15.91 26.18
CA ARG A 117 19.40 16.26 24.77
C ARG A 117 20.56 15.43 24.20
N CYS A 118 20.40 14.80 23.04
CA CYS A 118 21.56 14.44 22.21
C CYS A 118 21.20 14.28 20.74
N SER A 119 21.72 15.21 19.92
CA SER A 119 22.05 14.94 18.51
C SER A 119 23.11 13.84 18.45
N MET A 120 22.99 12.84 17.58
CA MET A 120 24.12 12.03 17.09
C MET A 120 23.72 11.40 15.74
N GLN A 121 24.44 11.66 14.65
CA GLN A 121 25.73 11.07 14.23
C GLN A 121 25.62 9.60 13.77
N PRO A 122 26.31 9.21 12.68
CA PRO A 122 26.20 7.87 12.12
C PRO A 122 26.95 6.88 13.01
N LEU A 123 26.22 5.92 13.58
CA LEU A 123 26.80 4.83 14.37
C LEU A 123 27.31 3.74 13.42
N GLY A 124 28.64 3.56 13.43
CA GLY A 124 29.31 2.43 12.82
C GLY A 124 29.11 1.14 13.61
N LEU A 125 28.90 0.06 12.84
CA LEU A 125 29.28 -1.35 13.05
C LEU A 125 29.42 -1.88 14.49
N GLY A 126 28.44 -2.70 14.89
CA GLY A 126 28.66 -3.91 15.69
C GLY A 126 28.46 -5.14 14.79
N ASP A 127 29.42 -6.05 14.80
CA ASP A 127 29.53 -7.20 13.90
C ASP A 127 28.37 -8.21 14.02
N CYS A 128 27.55 -8.26 12.97
CA CYS A 128 26.96 -9.48 12.45
C CYS A 128 27.07 -9.44 10.92
N GLN A 129 28.28 -9.68 10.39
CA GLN A 129 28.52 -9.82 8.95
C GLN A 129 27.84 -11.08 8.40
N HIS A 130 26.52 -11.03 8.22
CA HIS A 130 25.97 -11.57 7.00
C HIS A 130 26.21 -10.49 5.94
N ASN A 131 27.20 -10.70 5.08
CA ASN A 131 27.40 -9.87 3.90
C ASN A 131 26.11 -9.89 3.09
N PHE A 132 25.30 -8.84 3.24
CA PHE A 132 24.06 -8.70 2.50
C PHE A 132 24.42 -8.43 1.05
N TYR A 133 24.40 -9.49 0.23
CA TYR A 133 24.63 -9.37 -1.20
C TYR A 133 23.41 -8.73 -1.84
N SER A 134 23.58 -7.53 -2.38
CA SER A 134 22.55 -6.82 -3.13
C SER A 134 23.09 -6.50 -4.52
N LYS A 135 22.54 -7.17 -5.53
CA LYS A 135 22.83 -6.89 -6.95
C LYS A 135 22.70 -5.41 -7.29
N PHE A 136 21.78 -4.70 -6.63
CA PHE A 136 21.61 -3.27 -6.81
C PHE A 136 22.84 -2.45 -6.40
N ILE A 137 23.50 -2.81 -5.29
CA ILE A 137 24.70 -2.10 -4.81
C ILE A 137 25.89 -2.33 -5.75
N ASP A 138 26.01 -3.54 -6.31
CA ASP A 138 27.08 -3.88 -7.25
C ASP A 138 26.89 -3.20 -8.61
N ASP A 139 25.65 -3.14 -9.10
CA ASP A 139 25.35 -2.67 -10.44
C ASP A 139 25.13 -1.14 -10.52
N PHE A 140 24.85 -0.47 -9.39
CA PHE A 140 24.48 0.95 -9.38
C PHE A 140 25.13 1.77 -8.28
N LYS A 141 25.46 3.03 -8.60
CA LYS A 141 25.88 4.06 -7.64
C LYS A 141 24.76 5.08 -7.44
N ILE A 142 24.24 5.19 -6.21
CA ILE A 142 23.24 6.20 -5.85
C ILE A 142 23.87 7.60 -5.89
N LYS A 143 23.18 8.55 -6.54
CA LYS A 143 23.53 9.97 -6.58
C LYS A 143 22.68 10.79 -5.61
N ASP A 144 21.35 10.66 -5.72
CA ASP A 144 20.41 11.47 -4.96
C ASP A 144 19.09 10.72 -4.72
N VAL A 145 18.25 11.26 -3.83
CA VAL A 145 16.87 10.83 -3.63
C VAL A 145 15.94 11.76 -4.41
N LEU A 146 15.27 11.21 -5.41
CA LEU A 146 14.34 11.97 -6.25
C LEU A 146 12.95 12.10 -5.62
N GLY A 147 12.59 11.20 -4.71
CA GLY A 147 11.32 11.31 -4.00
C GLY A 147 11.00 10.12 -3.10
N HIS A 148 10.08 10.36 -2.17
CA HIS A 148 9.50 9.36 -1.28
C HIS A 148 8.05 9.11 -1.67
N GLY A 149 7.65 7.85 -1.72
CA GLY A 149 6.26 7.44 -1.92
C GLY A 149 5.82 6.47 -0.83
N SER A 150 4.51 6.25 -0.74
CA SER A 150 3.90 5.35 0.27
C SER A 150 4.45 3.91 0.24
N TYR A 151 4.93 3.45 -0.92
CA TYR A 151 5.45 2.10 -1.13
C TYR A 151 6.97 2.02 -1.27
N GLY A 152 7.69 3.14 -1.18
CA GLY A 152 9.11 3.11 -1.48
C GLY A 152 9.78 4.46 -1.65
N ILE A 153 11.04 4.40 -2.06
CA ILE A 153 11.89 5.56 -2.29
C ILE A 153 12.46 5.48 -3.70
N VAL A 154 12.51 6.61 -4.41
CA VAL A 154 13.08 6.73 -5.75
C VAL A 154 14.44 7.39 -5.64
N PHE A 155 15.46 6.73 -6.17
CA PHE A 155 16.83 7.22 -6.25
C PHE A 155 17.16 7.65 -7.67
N GLU A 156 17.96 8.70 -7.81
CA GLU A 156 18.80 8.89 -8.99
C GLU A 156 20.03 8.00 -8.82
N ALA A 157 20.28 7.11 -9.78
CA ALA A 157 21.40 6.17 -9.71
C ALA A 157 22.08 6.02 -11.07
N VAL A 158 23.41 5.87 -11.06
CA VAL A 158 24.21 5.60 -12.26
C VAL A 158 24.48 4.11 -12.34
N ASN A 159 24.21 3.50 -13.50
CA ASN A 159 24.60 2.11 -13.76
C ASN A 159 26.11 2.01 -14.02
N ASN A 160 26.77 1.06 -13.37
CA ASN A 160 28.23 0.93 -13.41
C ASN A 160 28.75 0.36 -14.75
N TYR A 161 27.92 -0.30 -15.56
CA TYR A 161 28.32 -0.91 -16.83
C TYR A 161 28.25 0.07 -18.01
N ASP A 162 27.16 0.85 -18.11
CA ASP A 162 26.93 1.76 -19.24
C ASP A 162 27.17 3.24 -18.90
N GLY A 163 27.25 3.60 -17.61
CA GLY A 163 27.43 4.98 -17.14
C GLY A 163 26.20 5.87 -17.23
N TRP A 164 25.03 5.31 -17.58
CA TRP A 164 23.78 6.06 -17.73
C TRP A 164 23.10 6.27 -16.38
N THR A 165 22.30 7.34 -16.30
CA THR A 165 21.56 7.70 -15.08
C THR A 165 20.11 7.25 -15.20
N TYR A 166 19.60 6.62 -14.14
CA TYR A 166 18.27 6.05 -14.04
C TYR A 166 17.57 6.52 -12.76
N ALA A 167 16.24 6.59 -12.81
CA ALA A 167 15.40 6.66 -11.63
C ALA A 167 15.05 5.24 -11.17
N ILE A 168 15.48 4.84 -9.98
CA ILE A 168 15.28 3.49 -9.45
C ILE A 168 14.42 3.54 -8.19
N LYS A 169 13.26 2.87 -8.22
CA LYS A 169 12.32 2.81 -7.09
C LYS A 169 12.55 1.54 -6.27
N ARG A 170 12.99 1.69 -5.02
CA ARG A 170 13.03 0.58 -4.05
C ARG A 170 11.66 0.42 -3.42
N ILE A 171 11.05 -0.74 -3.61
CA ILE A 171 9.79 -1.11 -2.95
C ILE A 171 10.13 -2.04 -1.80
N SER A 172 9.74 -1.67 -0.59
CA SER A 172 9.91 -2.54 0.57
C SER A 172 8.86 -3.65 0.50
N VAL A 173 9.31 -4.89 0.35
CA VAL A 173 8.51 -6.08 0.65
C VAL A 173 8.61 -6.36 2.13
N LYS A 174 7.48 -6.69 2.75
CA LYS A 174 7.47 -7.10 4.15
C LYS A 174 7.63 -8.62 4.21
N SER A 175 8.53 -9.08 5.08
CA SER A 175 8.77 -10.49 5.39
C SER A 175 7.90 -10.94 6.55
#